data_AF-A0AAD8XSV7-F1
#
_entry.id   AF-A0AAD8XSV7-F1
#
_cell.length_a   1.000
_cell.length_b   1.000
_cell.length_c   1.000
_cell.angle_alpha   90.00
_cell.angle_beta   90.00
_cell.angle_gamma   90.00
#
_symmetry.space_group_name_H-M   'P 1'
#
loop_
_entity.id
_entity.type
_entity.pdbx_description
1 polymer ?
#
loop_
_entity_poly.entity_id
_entity_poly.type
_entity_poly.pdbx_seq_one_letter_code
_entity_poly.pdbx_strand_id
1 'polypeptide(L)'
;MKRKLCSSAGCTNIVNNGGVCKRHGAKVKLCSSAGCTNQSKKGGVCRRHGAKAEPCHIEGCTNQIQNRGVCIRHGAKVKLCSFQFSRMHKQCCERRSMFQAWRK
;
A
#
# COMPACT_ATOMS: atom_id res chain seq x y z
N MET A 1 9.23 18.60 -8.37
CA MET A 1 8.81 18.70 -6.94
C MET A 1 9.95 18.23 -6.04
N LYS A 2 10.54 19.13 -5.23
CA LYS A 2 11.59 18.80 -4.27
C LYS A 2 10.97 18.14 -3.03
N ARG A 3 11.43 16.95 -2.65
CA ARG A 3 10.94 16.25 -1.44
C ARG A 3 11.47 16.96 -0.20
N LYS A 4 10.59 17.34 0.73
CA LYS A 4 10.97 17.96 2.02
C LYS A 4 11.37 16.88 3.03
N LEU A 5 12.40 17.17 3.82
CA LEU A 5 12.85 16.32 4.92
C LEU A 5 12.15 16.71 6.22
N CYS A 6 12.06 15.74 7.12
CA CYS A 6 11.45 15.88 8.43
C CYS A 6 12.14 17.01 9.24
N SER A 7 11.34 17.88 9.87
CA SER A 7 11.84 19.02 10.65
C SER A 7 12.56 18.65 11.96
N SER A 8 12.44 17.42 12.43
CA SER A 8 13.17 16.94 13.61
C SER A 8 14.69 16.88 13.35
N ALA A 9 15.48 17.37 14.29
CA ALA A 9 16.94 17.37 14.21
C ALA A 9 17.51 15.97 13.91
N GLY A 10 18.42 15.88 12.93
CA GLY A 10 19.09 14.64 12.54
C GLY A 10 18.22 13.63 11.75
N CYS A 11 16.99 13.98 11.36
CA CYS A 11 16.13 13.05 10.64
C CYS A 11 16.26 13.17 9.12
N THR A 12 16.68 12.09 8.48
CA THR A 12 16.76 11.97 7.01
C THR A 12 15.47 11.46 6.36
N ASN A 13 14.41 11.24 7.15
CA ASN A 13 13.14 10.76 6.62
C ASN A 13 12.39 11.88 5.88
N ILE A 14 11.61 11.47 4.87
CA ILE A 14 10.77 12.35 4.09
C ILE A 14 9.55 12.76 4.91
N VAL A 15 9.16 14.04 4.81
CA VAL A 15 7.91 14.57 5.41
C VAL A 15 6.72 13.82 4.82
N ASN A 16 5.82 13.37 5.68
CA ASN A 16 4.54 12.82 5.23
C ASN A 16 3.48 13.92 5.15
N ASN A 17 3.21 14.57 6.29
CA ASN A 17 2.29 15.69 6.41
C ASN A 17 2.71 16.57 7.60
N GLY A 18 2.46 17.88 7.53
CA GLY A 18 2.72 18.80 8.65
C GLY A 18 4.20 18.95 9.05
N GLY A 19 5.14 18.84 8.10
CA GLY A 19 6.57 19.10 8.34
C GLY A 19 7.35 17.93 8.99
N VAL A 20 6.67 16.87 9.42
CA VAL A 20 7.30 15.72 10.08
C VAL A 20 7.08 14.41 9.31
N CYS A 21 7.92 13.42 9.59
CA CYS A 21 7.77 12.06 9.06
C CYS A 21 6.84 11.22 9.93
N LYS A 22 6.45 10.03 9.45
CA LYS A 22 5.55 9.13 10.20
C LYS A 22 6.09 8.76 11.59
N ARG A 23 7.41 8.64 11.75
CA ARG A 23 8.05 8.34 13.03
C ARG A 23 8.00 9.51 14.01
N HIS A 24 8.00 10.74 13.50
CA HIS A 24 7.98 11.97 14.30
C HIS A 24 6.57 12.56 14.39
N GLY A 25 5.55 11.70 14.39
CA GLY A 25 4.17 12.10 14.70
C GLY A 25 3.39 12.71 13.54
N ALA A 26 3.78 12.46 12.27
CA ALA A 26 2.96 12.91 11.15
C ALA A 26 1.53 12.37 11.28
N LYS A 27 0.55 13.28 11.32
CA LYS A 27 -0.87 12.93 11.40
C LYS A 27 -1.27 12.12 10.17
N VAL A 28 -1.53 10.83 10.38
CA VAL A 28 -2.09 9.93 9.38
C VAL A 28 -3.58 9.79 9.63
N LYS A 29 -4.38 9.87 8.57
CA LYS A 29 -5.81 9.56 8.69
C LYS A 29 -5.95 8.05 8.95
N LEU A 30 -6.63 7.73 10.04
CA LEU A 30 -6.98 6.36 10.38
C LEU A 30 -8.32 5.98 9.75
N CYS A 31 -8.60 4.69 9.77
CA CYS A 31 -9.88 4.14 9.37
C CYS A 31 -10.99 4.65 10.28
N SER A 32 -12.09 5.12 9.71
CA SER A 32 -13.25 5.62 10.47
C SER A 32 -14.00 4.55 11.27
N SER A 33 -13.70 3.25 11.08
CA SER A 33 -14.33 2.19 11.87
C SER A 33 -13.78 2.14 13.29
N ALA A 34 -14.69 1.94 14.25
CA ALA A 34 -14.38 1.92 15.67
C ALA A 34 -13.30 0.87 15.99
N GLY A 35 -12.27 1.28 16.75
CA GLY A 35 -11.16 0.41 17.14
C GLY A 35 -10.16 0.08 16.03
N CYS A 36 -10.29 0.65 14.83
CA CYS A 36 -9.37 0.34 13.74
C CYS A 36 -8.14 1.28 13.70
N THR A 37 -6.97 0.73 13.96
CA THR A 37 -5.68 1.43 13.88
C THR A 37 -5.09 1.44 12.47
N ASN A 38 -5.79 0.87 11.48
CA ASN A 38 -5.31 0.86 10.10
C ASN A 38 -5.41 2.25 9.48
N GLN A 39 -4.45 2.59 8.60
CA GLN A 39 -4.51 3.81 7.81
C GLN A 39 -5.70 3.78 6.85
N SER A 40 -6.46 4.87 6.82
CA SER A 40 -7.51 5.03 5.82
C SER A 40 -6.92 5.27 4.44
N LYS A 41 -7.68 4.85 3.44
CA LYS A 41 -7.42 5.06 2.03
C LYS A 41 -8.50 6.00 1.48
N LYS A 42 -8.81 5.89 0.19
CA LYS A 42 -9.91 6.63 -0.43
C LYS A 42 -11.22 6.25 0.26
N GLY A 43 -12.00 7.25 0.67
CA GLY A 43 -13.27 7.05 1.37
C GLY A 43 -13.20 6.90 2.90
N GLY A 44 -12.08 7.26 3.55
CA GLY A 44 -12.02 7.33 5.03
C GLY A 44 -11.92 5.98 5.75
N VAL A 45 -12.02 4.87 5.04
CA VAL A 45 -11.87 3.51 5.57
C VAL A 45 -10.59 2.84 5.08
N CYS A 46 -10.15 1.77 5.74
CA CYS A 46 -9.03 0.94 5.27
C CYS A 46 -9.51 -0.17 4.31
N ARG A 47 -8.57 -0.88 3.66
CA ARG A 47 -8.92 -1.98 2.73
C ARG A 47 -9.78 -3.08 3.36
N ARG A 48 -9.59 -3.38 4.65
CA ARG A 48 -10.41 -4.36 5.39
C ARG A 48 -11.83 -3.88 5.65
N HIS A 49 -12.04 -2.57 5.71
CA HIS A 49 -13.32 -1.93 5.97
C HIS A 49 -13.92 -1.32 4.69
N GLY A 50 -13.59 -1.87 3.52
CA GLY A 50 -14.26 -1.51 2.27
C GLY A 50 -13.67 -0.32 1.51
N ALA A 51 -12.40 0.05 1.75
CA ALA A 51 -11.77 1.07 0.92
C ALA A 51 -11.76 0.65 -0.56
N LYS A 52 -12.51 1.39 -1.37
CA LYS A 52 -12.63 1.15 -2.81
C LYS A 52 -11.25 1.30 -3.45
N ALA A 53 -10.85 0.26 -4.18
CA ALA A 53 -9.73 0.33 -5.10
C ALA A 53 -10.31 0.58 -6.49
N GLU A 54 -9.69 1.48 -7.24
CA GLU A 54 -10.13 1.76 -8.60
C GLU A 54 -9.88 0.53 -9.49
N PRO A 55 -10.86 0.12 -10.31
CA PRO A 55 -10.68 -0.92 -11.30
C PRO A 55 -9.82 -0.40 -12.46
N CYS A 56 -9.13 -1.31 -13.14
CA CYS A 56 -8.32 -1.00 -14.30
C CYS A 56 -9.14 -0.26 -15.36
N HIS A 57 -8.58 0.80 -15.97
CA HIS A 57 -9.25 1.58 -17.01
C HIS A 57 -9.47 0.82 -18.34
N ILE A 58 -9.15 -0.47 -18.40
CA ILE A 58 -9.35 -1.28 -19.60
C ILE A 58 -10.73 -1.92 -19.48
N GLU A 59 -11.56 -1.71 -20.49
CA GLU A 59 -12.92 -2.26 -20.58
C GLU A 59 -12.93 -3.77 -20.36
N GLY A 60 -13.87 -4.26 -19.56
CA GLY A 60 -13.97 -5.67 -19.19
C GLY A 60 -12.93 -6.15 -18.16
N CYS A 61 -12.07 -5.27 -17.62
CA CYS A 61 -11.08 -5.66 -16.62
C CYS A 61 -11.58 -5.43 -15.19
N THR A 62 -11.75 -6.51 -14.42
CA THR A 62 -12.11 -6.45 -12.99
C THR A 62 -10.89 -6.31 -12.06
N ASN A 63 -9.67 -6.28 -12.62
CA ASN A 63 -8.46 -6.14 -11.82
C ASN A 63 -8.29 -4.72 -11.30
N GLN A 64 -7.66 -4.58 -10.14
CA GLN A 64 -7.39 -3.28 -9.53
C GLN A 64 -6.21 -2.57 -10.20
N ILE A 65 -6.30 -1.24 -10.29
CA ILE A 65 -5.19 -0.38 -10.73
C ILE A 65 -4.02 -0.54 -9.77
N GLN A 66 -2.84 -0.76 -10.32
CA GLN A 66 -1.59 -0.81 -9.56
C GLN A 66 -0.76 0.45 -9.77
N ASN A 67 -0.72 0.96 -11.00
CA ASN A 67 -0.02 2.19 -11.32
C ASN A 67 -0.58 2.81 -12.60
N ARG A 68 -0.62 4.14 -12.68
CA ARG A 68 -0.98 4.90 -13.90
C ARG A 68 -2.27 4.44 -14.61
N GLY A 69 -3.31 4.04 -13.87
CA GLY A 69 -4.60 3.70 -14.47
C GLY A 69 -4.78 2.24 -14.90
N VAL A 70 -3.72 1.42 -14.85
CA VAL A 70 -3.75 0.04 -15.33
C VAL A 70 -3.38 -0.97 -14.25
N CYS A 71 -3.83 -2.22 -14.43
CA CYS A 71 -3.44 -3.36 -13.60
C CYS A 71 -2.11 -3.98 -14.10
N ILE A 72 -1.52 -4.91 -13.33
CA ILE A 72 -0.26 -5.59 -13.71
C ILE A 72 -0.40 -6.31 -15.06
N ARG A 73 -1.55 -6.93 -15.32
CA ARG A 73 -1.82 -7.61 -16.61
C ARG A 73 -1.86 -6.66 -17.80
N HIS A 74 -2.25 -5.41 -17.57
CA HIS A 74 -2.32 -4.37 -18.59
C HIS A 74 -1.11 -3.43 -18.55
N GLY A 75 0.04 -3.94 -18.08
CA GLY A 75 1.33 -3.24 -18.19
C GLY A 75 1.64 -2.27 -17.05
N ALA A 76 0.98 -2.40 -15.88
CA ALA A 76 1.37 -1.59 -14.74
C ALA A 76 2.83 -1.87 -14.34
N LYS A 77 3.69 -0.84 -14.50
CA LYS A 77 5.07 -0.87 -14.03
C LYS A 77 5.08 -0.89 -12.51
N VAL A 78 5.24 -2.08 -11.93
CA VAL A 78 5.44 -2.29 -10.50
C VAL A 78 6.93 -2.34 -10.21
N LYS A 79 7.34 -1.72 -9.10
CA LYS A 79 8.71 -1.89 -8.60
C LYS A 79 8.82 -3.29 -8.03
N LEU A 80 9.32 -4.22 -8.82
CA LEU A 80 9.73 -5.53 -8.33
C LEU A 80 10.89 -5.32 -7.36
N CYS A 81 10.92 -6.11 -6.28
CA CYS A 81 12.07 -6.10 -5.38
C CYS A 81 13.33 -6.43 -6.19
N SER A 82 14.34 -5.57 -6.12
CA SER A 82 15.59 -5.70 -6.88
C SER A 82 16.54 -6.77 -6.32
N PHE A 83 16.12 -7.54 -5.32
CA PHE A 83 16.85 -8.72 -4.86
C PHE A 83 16.75 -9.81 -5.93
N GLN A 84 17.87 -9.99 -6.62
CA GLN A 84 18.10 -10.88 -7.75
C GLN A 84 17.45 -12.25 -7.57
N PHE A 85 16.74 -12.67 -8.62
CA PHE A 85 16.30 -14.00 -9.04
C PHE A 85 17.01 -15.22 -8.41
N SER A 86 16.88 -15.43 -7.11
CA SER A 86 17.14 -16.72 -6.46
C SER A 86 15.81 -17.45 -6.32
N ARG A 87 15.83 -18.77 -6.56
CA ARG A 87 14.69 -19.70 -6.61
C ARG A 87 13.79 -19.73 -5.35
N MET A 88 14.02 -18.86 -4.36
CA MET A 88 13.33 -18.81 -3.07
C MET A 88 11.95 -18.12 -3.10
N HIS A 89 11.57 -17.42 -4.19
CA HIS A 89 10.26 -16.75 -4.26
C HIS A 89 9.09 -17.68 -4.65
N LYS A 90 9.34 -18.91 -5.12
CA LYS A 90 8.25 -19.87 -5.39
C LYS A 90 7.46 -20.21 -4.12
N GLN A 91 8.09 -20.18 -2.95
CA GLN A 91 7.43 -20.56 -1.70
C GLN A 91 6.57 -19.45 -1.05
N CYS A 92 6.65 -18.21 -1.55
CA CYS A 92 5.76 -17.13 -1.13
C CYS A 92 4.53 -17.00 -2.05
N CYS A 93 4.63 -17.47 -3.30
CA CYS A 93 3.48 -17.55 -4.22
C CYS A 93 2.66 -18.85 -4.07
N GLU A 94 3.24 -19.94 -3.56
CA GLU A 94 2.50 -21.18 -3.28
C GLU A 94 1.78 -21.18 -1.91
N ARG A 95 1.96 -20.14 -1.09
CA ARG A 95 1.13 -19.94 0.13
C ARG A 95 -0.16 -19.14 -0.12
N ARG A 96 -0.70 -19.22 -1.33
CA ARG A 96 -2.11 -18.89 -1.60
C ARG A 96 -3.09 -19.95 -1.09
N SER A 97 -2.62 -20.99 -0.40
CA SER A 97 -3.45 -22.03 0.23
C SER A 97 -3.25 -22.19 1.76
N MET A 98 -2.68 -21.21 2.48
CA MET A 98 -2.56 -21.30 3.96
C MET A 98 -3.03 -20.06 4.75
N PHE A 99 -3.83 -19.19 4.15
CA PHE A 99 -4.59 -18.15 4.88
C PHE A 99 -6.07 -18.54 5.10
N GLN A 100 -6.34 -19.84 5.30
CA GLN A 100 -7.61 -20.36 5.84
C GLN A 100 -7.44 -21.08 7.19
N ALA A 101 -6.27 -20.97 7.85
CA ALA A 101 -6.00 -21.67 9.11
C ALA A 101 -5.73 -20.72 10.31
N TRP A 102 -6.40 -19.57 10.37
CA TRP A 102 -6.44 -18.73 11.58
C TRP A 102 -7.83 -18.11 11.77
N ARG A 103 -8.84 -18.99 11.73
CA ARG A 103 -10.21 -18.81 12.22
C ARG A 103 -10.70 -20.15 12.79
N LYS A 104 -10.00 -20.63 13.81
CA LYS A 104 -10.54 -21.48 14.88
C LYS A 104 -9.89 -21.02 16.17
#